data_AF-A0A831W4D3-F1
#
_entry.id   AF-A0A831W4D3-F1
#
_cell.length_a   1.000
_cell.length_b   1.000
_cell.length_c   1.000
_cell.angle_alpha   90.00
_cell.angle_beta   90.00
_cell.angle_gamma   90.00
#
_symmetry.space_group_name_H-M   'P 1'
#
loop_
_entity.id
_entity.type
_entity.pdbx_description
1 polymer ?
#
loop_
_entity_poly.entity_id
_entity_poly.type
_entity_poly.pdbx_seq_one_letter_code
_entity_poly.pdbx_strand_id
1 'polypeptide(L)'
;MNRYLSLFFASLLGLLMLAACVPASLTESDEATRQMPEPVLLGLEDVPMDALMVITAYVERMRGVPAGQIEEARFEPGIAEAIEQPDFRFSGFRLAALNLFRYDVSTIDPYQIDLGASLLFMDPLGRRTVVALYTTYGEKEGRLLVSRGAVETIYPKVPAVELYLLRTKDMPNPIPVNHSEFYQLVLEKALSPAERAANFGRPQPYTVVAFGMDRLDPKAKLELRISDDPDGVKGYAGGMQEYNYVGWHAATLSGIFTLNRQQPMFAKVVYTPGTSTSLFKRQPRLAGRFDLRQTTRRVITTATRQPSKPQQPTGRSLVRSIQQELNALGYKAGPADGLAGKKTRQAIRAFQKQAGVRVDGQPSVELLELLRQVRGR
;
A
#
# COMPACT_ATOMS: atom_id res chain seq x y z
N MET A 1 69.21 -12.98 -24.20
CA MET A 1 68.24 -13.94 -23.65
C MET A 1 66.87 -13.54 -24.20
N ASN A 2 66.24 -14.47 -24.92
CA ASN A 2 65.05 -14.38 -25.81
C ASN A 2 63.92 -13.44 -25.36
N ARG A 3 63.30 -12.57 -26.19
CA ARG A 3 62.52 -12.73 -27.46
C ARG A 3 61.10 -13.31 -27.26
N TYR A 4 60.15 -12.75 -28.04
CA TYR A 4 58.67 -12.94 -28.14
C TYR A 4 57.87 -12.00 -27.22
N LEU A 5 57.34 -10.82 -27.61
CA LEU A 5 56.63 -10.34 -28.81
C LEU A 5 55.54 -11.28 -29.36
N SER A 6 54.32 -10.73 -29.35
CA SER A 6 53.16 -11.02 -30.20
C SER A 6 52.03 -11.90 -29.65
N LEU A 7 50.83 -11.31 -29.80
CA LEU A 7 49.50 -11.93 -29.95
C LEU A 7 48.79 -12.34 -28.66
N PHE A 8 47.91 -11.45 -28.16
CA PHE A 8 46.49 -11.75 -27.94
C PHE A 8 45.69 -10.44 -27.88
N PHE A 9 45.55 -9.83 -29.05
CA PHE A 9 44.51 -8.84 -29.36
C PHE A 9 43.38 -9.63 -30.04
N ALA A 10 42.39 -10.12 -29.29
CA ALA A 10 41.11 -10.59 -29.83
C ALA A 10 40.12 -10.88 -28.70
N SER A 11 38.86 -10.49 -28.91
CA SER A 11 37.67 -10.72 -28.07
C SER A 11 37.41 -9.79 -26.87
N LEU A 12 37.70 -8.49 -27.03
CA LEU A 12 36.91 -7.45 -26.36
C LEU A 12 35.84 -6.91 -27.33
N LEU A 13 34.98 -7.80 -27.83
CA LEU A 13 33.81 -7.43 -28.64
C LEU A 13 32.80 -8.60 -28.57
N GLY A 14 31.86 -8.52 -27.64
CA GLY A 14 30.86 -9.58 -27.50
C GLY A 14 30.07 -9.56 -26.20
N LEU A 15 29.48 -8.42 -25.84
CA LEU A 15 28.15 -8.37 -25.19
C LEU A 15 27.65 -6.92 -25.12
N LEU A 16 27.43 -6.34 -26.29
CA LEU A 16 26.58 -5.17 -26.47
C LEU A 16 25.35 -5.71 -27.20
N MET A 17 24.19 -5.66 -26.53
CA MET A 17 22.80 -5.77 -27.02
C MET A 17 21.92 -6.63 -26.11
N LEU A 18 21.36 -6.00 -25.07
CA LEU A 18 19.92 -6.00 -24.72
C LEU A 18 19.72 -5.17 -23.44
N ALA A 19 20.07 -3.88 -23.53
CA ALA A 19 19.65 -2.86 -22.57
C ALA A 19 18.89 -1.78 -23.35
N ALA A 20 17.64 -2.09 -23.68
CA ALA A 20 16.62 -1.15 -24.14
C ALA A 20 15.29 -1.83 -23.76
N CYS A 21 14.44 -1.27 -22.90
CA CYS A 21 13.93 0.08 -22.94
C CYS A 21 13.39 0.44 -21.54
N VAL A 22 14.04 1.36 -20.84
CA VAL A 22 13.43 2.08 -19.71
C VAL A 22 12.92 3.40 -20.27
N PRO A 23 11.60 3.63 -20.40
CA PRO A 23 11.16 4.97 -20.71
C PRO A 23 11.11 5.80 -19.43
N ALA A 24 11.89 6.88 -19.46
CA ALA A 24 11.57 8.24 -19.02
C ALA A 24 10.87 8.43 -17.67
N SER A 25 11.66 8.96 -16.71
CA SER A 25 11.26 9.96 -15.70
C SER A 25 9.79 9.98 -15.25
N LEU A 26 9.53 9.28 -14.15
CA LEU A 26 8.32 9.41 -13.34
C LEU A 26 8.28 10.83 -12.73
N THR A 27 7.20 11.58 -12.98
CA THR A 27 7.00 12.95 -12.46
C THR A 27 6.52 12.93 -11.01
N GLU A 28 6.64 14.05 -10.27
CA GLU A 28 6.19 14.21 -8.86
C GLU A 28 4.73 13.78 -8.61
N SER A 29 3.88 13.75 -9.64
CA SER A 29 2.52 13.20 -9.58
C SER A 29 2.45 11.71 -9.27
N ASP A 30 3.47 10.93 -9.65
CA ASP A 30 3.56 9.48 -9.36
C ASP A 30 4.04 9.19 -7.94
N GLU A 31 4.68 10.16 -7.26
CA GLU A 31 5.09 10.03 -5.86
C GLU A 31 3.89 10.05 -4.89
N ALA A 32 2.80 10.74 -5.26
CA ALA A 32 1.55 10.70 -4.50
C ALA A 32 0.89 9.30 -4.55
N THR A 33 1.08 8.57 -5.66
CA THR A 33 0.56 7.22 -5.92
C THR A 33 1.34 6.12 -5.19
N ARG A 34 2.51 6.43 -4.62
CA ARG A 34 3.35 5.50 -3.83
C ARG A 34 2.97 5.40 -2.35
N GLN A 35 1.84 5.99 -1.97
CA GLN A 35 1.36 5.97 -0.58
C GLN A 35 0.18 5.02 -0.52
N MET A 36 0.12 4.16 0.49
CA MET A 36 -1.07 3.36 0.76
C MET A 36 -2.25 4.33 0.88
N PRO A 37 -3.18 4.37 -0.09
CA PRO A 37 -4.32 5.26 0.01
C PRO A 37 -5.12 4.86 1.25
N GLU A 38 -5.70 5.82 1.96
CA GLU A 38 -6.78 5.46 2.89
C GLU A 38 -7.78 4.60 2.11
N PRO A 39 -8.34 3.53 2.70
CA PRO A 39 -9.17 2.60 1.96
C PRO A 39 -10.37 3.33 1.37
N VAL A 40 -10.25 3.75 0.11
CA VAL A 40 -11.38 4.22 -0.68
C VAL A 40 -12.11 2.95 -1.11
N LEU A 41 -13.21 2.66 -0.42
CA LEU A 41 -14.21 1.70 -0.87
C LEU A 41 -14.83 2.27 -2.16
N LEU A 42 -14.28 1.91 -3.32
CA LEU A 42 -15.06 1.97 -4.55
C LEU A 42 -16.00 0.78 -4.58
N GLY A 43 -17.26 1.01 -4.95
CA GLY A 43 -18.15 -0.05 -5.42
C GLY A 43 -17.56 -0.64 -6.70
N LEU A 44 -17.46 -1.97 -6.76
CA LEU A 44 -16.97 -2.70 -7.94
C LEU A 44 -17.86 -2.43 -9.17
N GLU A 45 -19.09 -1.93 -8.99
CA GLU A 45 -20.03 -1.60 -10.06
C GLU A 45 -19.58 -0.49 -11.02
N ASP A 46 -18.63 0.37 -10.63
CA ASP A 46 -18.19 1.52 -11.44
C ASP A 46 -16.92 1.22 -12.29
N VAL A 47 -16.50 -0.05 -12.36
CA VAL A 47 -15.28 -0.49 -13.05
C VAL A 47 -15.61 -1.01 -14.45
N PRO A 48 -14.97 -0.49 -15.53
CA PRO A 48 -15.13 -1.03 -16.88
C PRO A 48 -14.87 -2.54 -16.93
N MET A 49 -15.68 -3.27 -17.69
CA MET A 49 -15.68 -4.72 -17.65
C MET A 49 -14.33 -5.33 -18.07
N ASP A 50 -13.74 -4.79 -19.13
CA ASP A 50 -12.42 -5.16 -19.62
C ASP A 50 -11.31 -4.88 -18.59
N ALA A 51 -11.37 -3.74 -17.89
CA ALA A 51 -10.45 -3.45 -16.79
C ALA A 51 -10.60 -4.48 -15.66
N LEU A 52 -11.83 -4.87 -15.31
CA LEU A 52 -12.06 -5.89 -14.29
C LEU A 52 -11.52 -7.25 -14.73
N MET A 53 -11.70 -7.65 -15.99
CA MET A 53 -11.13 -8.89 -16.55
C MET A 53 -9.60 -8.89 -16.44
N VAL A 54 -8.93 -7.81 -16.85
CA VAL A 54 -7.47 -7.68 -16.72
C VAL A 54 -7.04 -7.73 -15.26
N ILE A 55 -7.71 -7.01 -14.37
CA ILE A 55 -7.39 -7.04 -12.93
C ILE A 55 -7.58 -8.44 -12.36
N THR A 56 -8.64 -9.15 -12.73
CA THR A 56 -8.87 -10.53 -12.31
C THR A 56 -7.72 -11.43 -12.78
N ALA A 57 -7.31 -11.34 -14.05
CA ALA A 57 -6.15 -12.06 -14.56
C ALA A 57 -4.87 -11.80 -13.74
N TYR A 58 -4.61 -10.54 -13.36
CA TYR A 58 -3.51 -10.20 -12.47
C TYR A 58 -3.65 -10.82 -11.07
N VAL A 59 -4.85 -10.79 -10.49
CA VAL A 59 -5.15 -11.40 -9.18
C VAL A 59 -4.94 -12.91 -9.21
N GLU A 60 -5.40 -13.60 -10.25
CA GLU A 60 -5.19 -15.03 -10.43
C GLU A 60 -3.70 -15.37 -10.60
N ARG A 61 -3.01 -14.59 -11.42
CA ARG A 61 -1.57 -14.74 -11.63
C ARG A 61 -0.79 -14.58 -10.33
N MET A 62 -1.10 -13.56 -9.53
CA MET A 62 -0.52 -13.32 -8.20
C MET A 62 -0.84 -14.44 -7.19
N ARG A 63 -1.96 -15.13 -7.36
CA ARG A 63 -2.34 -16.32 -6.58
C ARG A 63 -1.68 -17.61 -7.07
N GLY A 64 -0.87 -17.53 -8.12
CA GLY A 64 -0.09 -18.65 -8.64
C GLY A 64 -0.78 -19.47 -9.72
N VAL A 65 -1.90 -18.98 -10.29
CA VAL A 65 -2.50 -19.62 -11.47
C VAL A 65 -1.52 -19.48 -12.64
N PRO A 66 -1.16 -20.58 -13.35
CA PRO A 66 -0.29 -20.51 -14.51
C PRO A 66 -0.90 -19.63 -15.60
N ALA A 67 -0.08 -18.80 -16.26
CA ALA A 67 -0.57 -17.82 -17.24
C ALA A 67 -1.41 -18.42 -18.38
N GLY A 68 -1.10 -19.65 -18.81
CA GLY A 68 -1.86 -20.36 -19.84
C GLY A 68 -3.24 -20.88 -19.40
N GLN A 69 -3.54 -20.88 -18.10
CA GLN A 69 -4.81 -21.31 -17.52
C GLN A 69 -5.74 -20.14 -17.17
N ILE A 70 -5.27 -18.90 -17.31
CA ILE A 70 -6.06 -17.69 -17.02
C ILE A 70 -6.96 -17.41 -18.23
N GLU A 71 -8.26 -17.29 -17.98
CA GLU A 71 -9.26 -17.15 -19.05
C GLU A 71 -9.52 -15.69 -19.41
N GLU A 72 -9.45 -14.79 -18.44
CA GLU A 72 -9.85 -13.39 -18.54
C GLU A 72 -8.93 -12.56 -19.44
N ALA A 73 -7.63 -12.81 -19.39
CA ALA A 73 -6.66 -12.13 -20.25
C ALA A 73 -5.42 -13.00 -20.50
N ARG A 74 -4.82 -12.82 -21.67
CA ARG A 74 -3.51 -13.37 -22.01
C ARG A 74 -2.41 -12.38 -21.66
N PHE A 75 -1.24 -12.89 -21.35
CA PHE A 75 -0.04 -12.09 -21.11
C PHE A 75 0.95 -12.32 -22.25
N GLU A 76 1.58 -11.26 -22.74
CA GLU A 76 2.76 -11.42 -23.58
C GLU A 76 3.90 -12.11 -22.81
N PRO A 77 4.78 -12.86 -23.50
CA PRO A 77 5.88 -13.58 -22.86
C PRO A 77 6.74 -12.66 -21.97
N GLY A 78 7.06 -13.11 -20.75
CA GLY A 78 7.88 -12.38 -19.79
C GLY A 78 7.08 -11.46 -18.85
N ILE A 79 5.88 -11.02 -19.23
CA ILE A 79 5.04 -10.16 -18.38
C ILE A 79 4.45 -10.96 -17.23
N ALA A 80 3.98 -12.18 -17.51
CA ALA A 80 3.37 -13.05 -16.51
C ALA A 80 4.35 -13.38 -15.37
N GLU A 81 5.62 -13.60 -15.70
CA GLU A 81 6.69 -13.90 -14.75
C GLU A 81 7.04 -12.68 -13.88
N ALA A 82 7.01 -11.47 -14.46
CA ALA A 82 7.26 -10.22 -13.75
C ALA A 82 6.16 -9.86 -12.73
N ILE A 83 4.97 -10.47 -12.84
CA ILE A 83 3.85 -10.31 -11.88
C ILE A 83 4.06 -11.15 -10.62
N GLU A 84 4.82 -12.25 -10.70
CA GLU A 84 5.05 -13.10 -9.54
C GLU A 84 5.88 -12.39 -8.48
N GLN A 85 5.50 -12.58 -7.23
CA GLN A 85 6.33 -12.24 -6.09
C GLN A 85 6.92 -13.54 -5.52
N PRO A 86 8.21 -13.84 -5.72
CA PRO A 86 8.79 -15.12 -5.31
C PRO A 86 8.69 -15.32 -3.79
N ASP A 87 8.84 -14.24 -3.02
CA ASP A 87 8.86 -14.30 -1.56
C ASP A 87 7.48 -14.09 -0.92
N PHE A 88 6.41 -14.01 -1.70
CA PHE A 88 5.07 -13.78 -1.17
C PHE A 88 3.94 -14.40 -1.99
N ARG A 89 3.02 -15.08 -1.30
CA ARG A 89 1.83 -15.67 -1.90
C ARG A 89 0.59 -14.88 -1.50
N PHE A 90 -0.21 -14.51 -2.49
CA PHE A 90 -1.51 -13.86 -2.28
C PHE A 90 -2.63 -14.87 -1.98
N SER A 91 -2.34 -16.17 -2.03
CA SER A 91 -3.26 -17.23 -1.62
C SER A 91 -3.67 -17.04 -0.15
N GLY A 92 -4.97 -17.10 0.12
CA GLY A 92 -5.54 -16.82 1.44
C GLY A 92 -5.86 -15.33 1.70
N PHE A 93 -5.48 -14.42 0.80
CA PHE A 93 -5.93 -13.03 0.84
C PHE A 93 -7.13 -12.81 -0.09
N ARG A 94 -8.19 -12.20 0.42
CA ARG A 94 -9.28 -11.67 -0.40
C ARG A 94 -8.89 -10.29 -0.94
N LEU A 95 -9.36 -9.97 -2.14
CA LEU A 95 -9.33 -8.59 -2.63
C LEU A 95 -10.39 -7.80 -1.86
N ALA A 96 -9.94 -6.90 -1.00
CA ALA A 96 -10.79 -6.18 -0.06
C ALA A 96 -11.22 -4.81 -0.56
N ALA A 97 -10.38 -4.15 -1.37
CA ALA A 97 -10.73 -2.93 -2.07
C ALA A 97 -9.91 -2.80 -3.34
N LEU A 98 -10.42 -2.03 -4.28
CA LEU A 98 -9.81 -1.71 -5.56
C LEU A 98 -9.99 -0.22 -5.82
N ASN A 99 -8.94 0.44 -6.29
CA ASN A 99 -9.01 1.83 -6.71
C ASN A 99 -8.32 2.01 -8.07
N LEU A 100 -9.11 2.37 -9.09
CA LEU A 100 -8.60 2.75 -10.40
C LEU A 100 -8.14 4.20 -10.36
N PHE A 101 -6.87 4.45 -10.70
CA PHE A 101 -6.32 5.79 -10.82
C PHE A 101 -5.91 6.15 -12.26
N ARG A 102 -5.88 5.17 -13.17
CA ARG A 102 -5.67 5.39 -14.61
C ARG A 102 -6.51 4.43 -15.43
N TYR A 103 -7.19 4.97 -16.43
CA TYR A 103 -7.95 4.22 -17.42
C TYR A 103 -8.11 5.13 -18.64
N ASP A 104 -7.12 5.08 -19.53
CA ASP A 104 -7.04 5.98 -20.68
C ASP A 104 -6.59 5.19 -21.90
N VAL A 105 -7.05 5.57 -23.09
CA VAL A 105 -6.47 5.07 -24.35
C VAL A 105 -4.97 5.35 -24.35
N SER A 106 -4.16 4.34 -24.68
CA SER A 106 -2.71 4.43 -24.64
C SER A 106 -2.21 5.53 -25.57
N THR A 107 -1.22 6.29 -25.11
CA THR A 107 -0.59 7.33 -25.94
C THR A 107 0.29 6.74 -27.04
N ILE A 108 0.63 5.45 -26.93
CA ILE A 108 1.51 4.74 -27.85
C ILE A 108 0.69 4.03 -28.94
N ASP A 109 -0.40 3.37 -28.55
CA ASP A 109 -1.28 2.62 -29.45
C ASP A 109 -2.76 2.96 -29.16
N PRO A 110 -3.49 3.58 -30.10
CA PRO A 110 -4.88 4.00 -29.88
C PRO A 110 -5.86 2.83 -29.73
N TYR A 111 -5.45 1.59 -30.00
CA TYR A 111 -6.25 0.37 -29.79
C TYR A 111 -5.98 -0.29 -28.43
N GLN A 112 -5.10 0.30 -27.61
CA GLN A 112 -4.78 -0.19 -26.29
C GLN A 112 -5.24 0.79 -25.20
N ILE A 113 -5.34 0.28 -23.99
CA ILE A 113 -5.71 1.01 -22.78
C ILE A 113 -4.55 0.93 -21.81
N ASP A 114 -4.11 2.08 -21.30
CA ASP A 114 -3.26 2.15 -20.13
C ASP A 114 -4.14 2.14 -18.88
N LEU A 115 -3.96 1.12 -18.06
CA LEU A 115 -4.67 0.87 -16.82
C LEU A 115 -3.72 0.98 -15.62
N GLY A 116 -4.17 1.68 -14.60
CA GLY A 116 -3.48 1.83 -13.34
C GLY A 116 -4.45 1.64 -12.18
N ALA A 117 -4.15 0.69 -11.29
CA ALA A 117 -5.01 0.37 -10.16
C ALA A 117 -4.20 0.08 -8.89
N SER A 118 -4.77 0.38 -7.72
CA SER A 118 -4.26 -0.12 -6.45
C SER A 118 -5.22 -1.17 -5.89
N LEU A 119 -4.67 -2.31 -5.48
CA LEU A 119 -5.41 -3.46 -4.99
C LEU A 119 -5.06 -3.69 -3.52
N LEU A 120 -6.04 -3.57 -2.63
CA LEU A 120 -5.90 -3.88 -1.22
C LEU A 120 -6.31 -5.33 -0.98
N PHE A 121 -5.36 -6.12 -0.51
CA PHE A 121 -5.56 -7.50 -0.09
C PHE A 121 -5.65 -7.58 1.43
N MET A 122 -6.56 -8.43 1.92
CA MET A 122 -6.73 -8.68 3.34
C MET A 122 -6.89 -10.18 3.60
N ASP A 123 -6.24 -10.70 4.65
CA ASP A 123 -6.44 -12.08 5.07
C ASP A 123 -7.48 -12.20 6.21
N PRO A 124 -7.89 -13.42 6.60
CA PRO A 124 -8.84 -13.62 7.71
C PRO A 124 -8.34 -13.13 9.08
N LEU A 125 -7.03 -12.96 9.25
CA LEU A 125 -6.42 -12.42 10.46
C LEU A 125 -6.44 -10.88 10.49
N GLY A 126 -6.94 -10.24 9.44
CA GLY A 126 -7.03 -8.79 9.30
C GLY A 126 -5.73 -8.13 8.83
N ARG A 127 -4.73 -8.93 8.42
CA ARG A 127 -3.47 -8.43 7.86
C ARG A 127 -3.69 -7.89 6.46
N ARG A 128 -2.99 -6.82 6.09
CA ARG A 128 -3.20 -6.08 4.85
C ARG A 128 -1.92 -5.97 4.02
N THR A 129 -2.06 -6.07 2.70
CA THR A 129 -1.01 -5.70 1.76
C THR A 129 -1.64 -4.98 0.58
N VAL A 130 -0.94 -3.98 0.04
CA VAL A 130 -1.41 -3.22 -1.12
C VAL A 130 -0.42 -3.39 -2.25
N VAL A 131 -0.92 -3.55 -3.47
CA VAL A 131 -0.10 -3.49 -4.67
C VAL A 131 -0.65 -2.45 -5.64
N ALA A 132 0.24 -1.78 -6.36
CA ALA A 132 -0.08 -1.00 -7.54
C ALA A 132 0.14 -1.86 -8.78
N LEU A 133 -0.84 -1.85 -9.66
CA LEU A 133 -0.85 -2.38 -11.00
C LEU A 133 -0.63 -1.22 -11.95
N TYR A 134 0.31 -1.36 -12.88
CA TYR A 134 0.42 -0.53 -14.08
C TYR A 134 0.50 -1.45 -15.28
N THR A 135 -0.44 -1.34 -16.21
CA THR A 135 -0.51 -2.24 -17.36
C THR A 135 -1.03 -1.53 -18.59
N THR A 136 -0.62 -2.03 -19.75
CA THR A 136 -1.21 -1.68 -21.03
C THR A 136 -1.77 -2.97 -21.64
N TYR A 137 -3.02 -2.92 -22.10
CA TYR A 137 -3.68 -4.05 -22.74
C TYR A 137 -4.55 -3.60 -23.92
N GLY A 138 -4.85 -4.52 -24.82
CA GLY A 138 -5.80 -4.31 -25.90
C GLY A 138 -6.46 -5.61 -26.32
N GLU A 139 -7.38 -5.55 -27.27
CA GLU A 139 -8.00 -6.75 -27.83
C GLU A 139 -7.14 -7.30 -28.99
N LYS A 140 -6.88 -8.61 -28.97
CA LYS A 140 -6.22 -9.32 -30.06
C LYS A 140 -6.88 -10.69 -30.22
N GLU A 141 -7.33 -11.01 -31.43
CA GLU A 141 -7.99 -12.28 -31.75
C GLU A 141 -9.21 -12.59 -30.84
N GLY A 142 -9.99 -11.56 -30.51
CA GLY A 142 -11.18 -11.70 -29.65
C GLY A 142 -10.88 -11.92 -28.17
N ARG A 143 -9.64 -11.72 -27.72
CA ARG A 143 -9.24 -11.82 -26.30
C ARG A 143 -8.44 -10.60 -25.87
N LEU A 144 -8.51 -10.28 -24.58
CA LEU A 144 -7.66 -9.26 -23.98
C LEU A 144 -6.22 -9.76 -23.90
N LEU A 145 -5.29 -8.98 -24.42
CA LEU A 145 -3.86 -9.23 -24.37
C LEU A 145 -3.16 -8.10 -23.61
N VAL A 146 -2.49 -8.48 -22.53
CA VAL A 146 -1.60 -7.61 -21.74
C VAL A 146 -0.24 -7.56 -22.43
N SER A 147 0.12 -6.39 -22.96
CA SER A 147 1.37 -6.14 -23.68
C SER A 147 2.46 -5.53 -22.79
N ARG A 148 2.07 -4.87 -21.69
CA ARG A 148 2.98 -4.33 -20.68
C ARG A 148 2.37 -4.48 -19.30
N GLY A 149 3.22 -4.73 -18.31
CA GLY A 149 2.75 -4.98 -16.96
C GLY A 149 3.84 -4.84 -15.92
N ALA A 150 3.50 -4.17 -14.82
CA ALA A 150 4.28 -4.15 -13.60
C ALA A 150 3.35 -4.20 -12.39
N VAL A 151 3.81 -4.90 -11.35
CA VAL A 151 3.17 -4.92 -10.04
C VAL A 151 4.18 -4.47 -9.00
N GLU A 152 3.85 -3.43 -8.25
CA GLU A 152 4.68 -2.89 -7.18
C GLU A 152 3.95 -3.00 -5.85
N THR A 153 4.63 -3.47 -4.80
CA THR A 153 4.05 -3.45 -3.45
C THR A 153 4.10 -2.03 -2.90
N ILE A 154 2.96 -1.55 -2.40
CA ILE A 154 2.85 -0.26 -1.71
C ILE A 154 2.92 -0.50 -0.20
N TYR A 155 3.86 0.16 0.46
CA TYR A 155 4.02 0.12 1.91
C TYR A 155 3.35 1.33 2.59
N PRO A 156 2.75 1.17 3.78
CA PRO A 156 2.13 2.27 4.50
C PRO A 156 3.18 3.26 5.01
N LYS A 157 2.80 4.54 5.11
CA LYS A 157 3.62 5.53 5.83
C LYS A 157 3.72 5.19 7.31
N VAL A 158 2.63 4.78 7.92
CA VAL A 158 2.57 4.36 9.33
C VAL A 158 1.75 3.09 9.35
N PRO A 159 2.33 1.95 9.76
CA PRO A 159 1.60 0.70 9.73
C PRO A 159 0.58 0.61 10.86
N ALA A 160 -0.53 -0.07 10.59
CA ALA A 160 -1.39 -0.58 11.64
C ALA A 160 -0.64 -1.63 12.44
N VAL A 161 -0.77 -1.57 13.76
CA VAL A 161 -0.09 -2.45 14.69
C VAL A 161 -1.07 -2.92 15.76
N GLU A 162 -0.92 -4.16 16.19
CA GLU A 162 -1.65 -4.72 17.33
C GLU A 162 -0.68 -5.16 18.42
N LEU A 163 -1.11 -5.07 19.67
CA LEU A 163 -0.27 -5.35 20.83
C LEU A 163 -0.99 -6.27 21.82
N TYR A 164 -0.22 -7.22 22.34
CA TYR A 164 -0.66 -8.26 23.25
C TYR A 164 0.30 -8.36 24.43
N LEU A 165 -0.24 -8.75 25.58
CA LEU A 165 0.53 -9.00 26.79
C LEU A 165 0.36 -10.46 27.18
N LEU A 166 1.48 -11.16 27.40
CA LEU A 166 1.52 -12.56 27.78
C LEU A 166 2.30 -12.72 29.07
N ARG A 167 2.02 -13.79 29.83
CA ARG A 167 3.01 -14.29 30.80
C ARG A 167 4.21 -14.79 30.02
N THR A 168 5.43 -14.48 30.47
CA THR A 168 6.64 -14.90 29.74
C THR A 168 6.72 -16.42 29.55
N LYS A 169 6.20 -17.20 30.52
CA LYS A 169 6.13 -18.67 30.43
C LYS A 169 5.17 -19.20 29.35
N ASP A 170 4.22 -18.38 28.90
CA ASP A 170 3.23 -18.76 27.88
C ASP A 170 3.71 -18.36 26.47
N MET A 171 4.91 -17.79 26.37
CA MET A 171 5.48 -17.38 25.10
C MET A 171 5.90 -18.62 24.29
N PRO A 172 5.57 -18.69 22.97
CA PRO A 172 6.01 -19.79 22.12
C PRO A 172 7.53 -19.97 22.16
N ASN A 173 7.97 -21.21 22.36
CA ASN A 173 9.39 -21.58 22.31
C ASN A 173 9.53 -22.96 21.65
N PRO A 174 10.11 -23.07 20.45
CA PRO A 174 10.68 -21.97 19.66
C PRO A 174 9.61 -21.00 19.13
N ILE A 175 10.04 -19.78 18.76
CA ILE A 175 9.18 -18.82 18.06
C ILE A 175 8.85 -19.40 16.66
N PRO A 176 7.58 -19.41 16.23
CA PRO A 176 7.23 -19.94 14.92
C PRO A 176 7.92 -19.21 13.77
N VAL A 177 8.26 -19.97 12.73
CA VAL A 177 8.89 -19.46 11.50
C VAL A 177 7.89 -18.77 10.56
N ASN A 178 6.59 -18.88 10.86
CA ASN A 178 5.50 -18.25 10.11
C ASN A 178 4.81 -17.17 10.93
N HIS A 179 4.67 -15.96 10.38
CA HIS A 179 4.03 -14.85 11.07
C HIS A 179 2.58 -15.15 11.51
N SER A 180 1.77 -15.77 10.65
CA SER A 180 0.36 -16.07 10.95
C SER A 180 0.20 -17.06 12.09
N GLU A 181 1.06 -18.08 12.13
CA GLU A 181 1.09 -19.08 13.20
C GLU A 181 1.52 -18.42 14.52
N PHE A 182 2.58 -17.61 14.48
CA PHE A 182 3.01 -16.85 15.64
C PHE A 182 1.92 -15.93 16.18
N TYR A 183 1.21 -15.23 15.28
CA TYR A 183 0.12 -14.35 15.65
C TYR A 183 -1.06 -15.11 16.30
N GLN A 184 -1.45 -16.26 15.74
CA GLN A 184 -2.55 -17.06 16.30
C GLN A 184 -2.21 -17.63 17.69
N LEU A 185 -1.00 -18.14 17.90
CA LEU A 185 -0.58 -18.62 19.22
C LEU A 185 -0.59 -17.50 20.25
N VAL A 186 -0.13 -16.30 19.88
CA VAL A 186 -0.19 -15.15 20.78
C VAL A 186 -1.64 -14.75 21.08
N LEU A 187 -2.52 -14.76 20.08
CA LEU A 187 -3.95 -14.48 20.30
C LEU A 187 -4.57 -15.44 21.32
N GLU A 188 -4.21 -16.71 21.28
CA GLU A 188 -4.72 -17.73 22.21
C GLU A 188 -4.18 -17.55 23.63
N LYS A 189 -2.91 -17.13 23.78
CA LYS A 189 -2.23 -17.03 25.09
C LYS A 189 -2.24 -15.62 25.69
N ALA A 190 -2.75 -14.63 24.97
CA ALA A 190 -2.81 -13.25 25.44
C ALA A 190 -3.66 -13.13 26.71
N LEU A 191 -3.17 -12.35 27.67
CA LEU A 191 -3.87 -12.13 28.94
C LEU A 191 -5.17 -11.36 28.74
N SER A 192 -6.24 -11.88 29.31
CA SER A 192 -7.51 -11.16 29.42
C SER A 192 -7.38 -9.92 30.33
N PRO A 193 -8.32 -8.95 30.23
CA PRO A 193 -8.39 -7.84 31.19
C PRO A 193 -8.48 -8.30 32.66
N ALA A 194 -9.23 -9.38 32.93
CA ALA A 194 -9.42 -9.90 34.27
C ALA A 194 -8.13 -10.50 34.85
N GLU A 195 -7.39 -11.29 34.07
CA GLU A 195 -6.11 -11.87 34.50
C GLU A 195 -5.04 -10.82 34.79
N ARG A 196 -5.03 -9.72 34.03
CA ARG A 196 -4.14 -8.58 34.30
C ARG A 196 -4.52 -7.86 35.58
N ALA A 197 -5.80 -7.53 35.72
CA ALA A 197 -6.31 -6.81 36.89
C ALA A 197 -6.06 -7.59 38.20
N ALA A 198 -6.15 -8.91 38.17
CA ALA A 198 -5.87 -9.79 39.30
C ALA A 198 -4.42 -9.68 39.83
N ASN A 199 -3.49 -9.17 39.02
CA ASN A 199 -2.06 -9.08 39.35
C ASN A 199 -1.54 -7.64 39.47
N PHE A 200 -2.43 -6.64 39.52
CA PHE A 200 -2.01 -5.25 39.70
C PHE A 200 -1.23 -5.05 41.01
N GLY A 201 -0.19 -4.22 40.94
CA GLY A 201 0.71 -3.92 42.05
C GLY A 201 1.74 -5.01 42.35
N ARG A 202 1.72 -6.15 41.63
CA ARG A 202 2.69 -7.24 41.81
C ARG A 202 3.68 -7.26 40.64
N PRO A 203 4.99 -7.41 40.91
CA PRO A 203 5.97 -7.68 39.87
C PRO A 203 5.65 -9.03 39.21
N GLN A 204 5.53 -9.06 37.90
CA GLN A 204 5.23 -10.26 37.12
C GLN A 204 6.12 -10.34 35.88
N PRO A 205 6.63 -11.54 35.53
CA PRO A 205 7.32 -11.74 34.26
C PRO A 205 6.29 -11.73 33.13
N TYR A 206 6.30 -10.64 32.35
CA TYR A 206 5.48 -10.53 31.15
C TYR A 206 6.34 -10.39 29.90
N THR A 207 5.72 -10.72 28.77
CA THR A 207 6.24 -10.44 27.45
C THR A 207 5.20 -9.61 26.72
N VAL A 208 5.61 -8.42 26.28
CA VAL A 208 4.84 -7.57 25.39
C VAL A 208 5.14 -8.02 23.96
N VAL A 209 4.11 -8.24 23.16
CA VAL A 209 4.24 -8.64 21.76
C VAL A 209 3.49 -7.67 20.87
N ALA A 210 4.16 -7.11 19.87
CA ALA A 210 3.54 -6.27 18.85
C ALA A 210 3.61 -6.96 17.49
N PHE A 211 2.54 -6.86 16.72
CA PHE A 211 2.44 -7.34 15.35
C PHE A 211 2.16 -6.17 14.41
N GLY A 212 2.93 -6.08 13.33
CA GLY A 212 2.60 -5.27 12.17
C GLY A 212 1.47 -5.92 11.39
N MET A 213 0.35 -5.22 11.27
CA MET A 213 -0.84 -5.69 10.54
C MET A 213 -0.81 -5.31 9.07
N ASP A 214 0.16 -4.49 8.66
CA ASP A 214 0.42 -4.17 7.26
C ASP A 214 1.74 -4.80 6.84
N ARG A 215 1.80 -5.30 5.61
CA ARG A 215 3.07 -5.68 5.01
C ARG A 215 3.93 -4.43 4.85
N LEU A 216 5.17 -4.52 5.29
CA LEU A 216 6.17 -3.45 5.28
C LEU A 216 7.30 -3.80 4.32
N ASP A 217 8.11 -2.80 4.02
CA ASP A 217 9.39 -3.01 3.37
C ASP A 217 10.23 -4.03 4.16
N PRO A 218 10.80 -5.08 3.53
CA PRO A 218 11.61 -6.07 4.24
C PRO A 218 12.83 -5.51 4.96
N LYS A 219 13.25 -4.27 4.67
CA LYS A 219 14.32 -3.55 5.37
C LYS A 219 13.81 -2.52 6.38
N ALA A 220 12.50 -2.38 6.54
CA ALA A 220 11.91 -1.60 7.62
C ALA A 220 12.22 -2.23 8.99
N LYS A 221 12.01 -1.46 10.04
CA LYS A 221 12.10 -1.94 11.43
C LYS A 221 10.83 -1.66 12.20
N LEU A 222 10.47 -2.61 13.06
CA LEU A 222 9.41 -2.47 14.05
C LEU A 222 9.99 -2.75 15.43
N GLU A 223 10.05 -1.73 16.29
CA GLU A 223 10.63 -1.82 17.62
C GLU A 223 9.58 -1.65 18.71
N LEU A 224 9.72 -2.38 19.80
CA LEU A 224 8.95 -2.18 21.03
C LEU A 224 9.75 -1.36 22.04
N ARG A 225 9.07 -0.40 22.67
CA ARG A 225 9.63 0.44 23.74
C ARG A 225 8.64 0.61 24.87
N ILE A 226 9.13 0.64 26.10
CA ILE A 226 8.33 0.86 27.32
C ILE A 226 8.64 2.24 27.88
N SER A 227 7.61 2.98 28.28
CA SER A 227 7.76 4.35 28.78
C SER A 227 6.62 4.73 29.73
N ASP A 228 6.88 5.66 30.63
CA ASP A 228 5.88 6.38 31.42
C ASP A 228 5.30 7.58 30.64
N ASP A 229 6.12 8.23 29.80
CA ASP A 229 5.67 9.21 28.82
C ASP A 229 4.92 8.52 27.66
N PRO A 230 3.66 8.86 27.37
CA PRO A 230 2.94 8.32 26.21
C PRO A 230 3.49 8.75 24.85
N ASP A 231 4.15 9.91 24.79
CA ASP A 231 4.40 10.61 23.54
C ASP A 231 5.82 10.39 23.00
N GLY A 232 6.02 10.77 21.75
CA GLY A 232 7.29 10.61 21.04
C GLY A 232 7.70 9.15 20.81
N VAL A 233 8.98 8.96 20.48
CA VAL A 233 9.54 7.63 20.15
C VAL A 233 10.51 7.10 21.20
N LYS A 234 10.83 7.88 22.25
CA LYS A 234 11.76 7.45 23.30
C LYS A 234 11.09 6.44 24.24
N GLY A 235 11.91 5.58 24.83
CA GLY A 235 11.50 4.56 25.81
C GLY A 235 12.57 3.50 25.97
N TYR A 236 12.41 2.66 26.98
CA TYR A 236 13.29 1.52 27.26
C TYR A 236 13.02 0.37 26.28
N ALA A 237 14.07 -0.18 25.69
CA ALA A 237 14.00 -1.27 24.70
C ALA A 237 14.90 -2.48 25.07
N GLY A 238 15.36 -2.58 26.32
CA GLY A 238 16.21 -3.70 26.73
C GLY A 238 15.45 -5.02 26.69
N GLY A 239 16.10 -6.08 26.18
CA GLY A 239 15.48 -7.39 26.00
C GLY A 239 14.49 -7.47 24.84
N MET A 240 14.46 -6.46 23.97
CA MET A 240 13.62 -6.46 22.77
C MET A 240 14.19 -7.35 21.66
N GLN A 241 13.32 -8.08 20.97
CA GLN A 241 13.66 -8.84 19.77
C GLN A 241 12.67 -8.52 18.65
N GLU A 242 13.20 -8.32 17.44
CA GLU A 242 12.41 -8.14 16.21
C GLU A 242 12.42 -9.43 15.37
N TYR A 243 11.29 -9.74 14.76
CA TYR A 243 11.12 -10.84 13.82
C TYR A 243 10.55 -10.29 12.51
N ASN A 244 11.16 -10.66 11.40
CA ASN A 244 10.76 -10.23 10.07
C ASN A 244 10.51 -11.45 9.17
N TYR A 245 9.27 -11.61 8.76
CA TYR A 245 8.79 -12.68 7.90
C TYR A 245 8.50 -12.12 6.50
N VAL A 246 9.53 -11.59 5.84
CA VAL A 246 9.44 -10.99 4.50
C VAL A 246 8.44 -9.82 4.43
N GLY A 247 8.64 -8.84 5.32
CA GLY A 247 7.81 -7.65 5.42
C GLY A 247 6.62 -7.78 6.38
N TRP A 248 6.39 -8.95 6.96
CA TRP A 248 5.52 -9.06 8.14
C TRP A 248 6.39 -8.97 9.39
N HIS A 249 6.21 -7.92 10.19
CA HIS A 249 7.07 -7.67 11.35
C HIS A 249 6.33 -7.99 12.64
N ALA A 250 7.06 -8.60 13.58
CA ALA A 250 6.65 -8.70 14.96
C ALA A 250 7.80 -8.24 15.86
N ALA A 251 7.48 -7.73 17.05
CA ALA A 251 8.47 -7.39 18.05
C ALA A 251 8.02 -7.96 19.40
N THR A 252 8.98 -8.41 20.20
CA THR A 252 8.74 -8.84 21.58
C THR A 252 9.62 -8.04 22.53
N LEU A 253 9.14 -7.81 23.74
CA LEU A 253 9.93 -7.24 24.83
C LEU A 253 9.54 -7.95 26.13
N SER A 254 10.49 -8.70 26.68
CA SER A 254 10.30 -9.47 27.91
C SER A 254 10.91 -8.75 29.11
N GLY A 255 10.24 -8.82 30.26
CA GLY A 255 10.72 -8.18 31.47
C GLY A 255 9.85 -8.46 32.68
N ILE A 256 10.28 -7.96 33.83
CA ILE A 256 9.48 -7.95 35.05
C ILE A 256 8.74 -6.63 35.09
N PHE A 257 7.41 -6.68 35.02
CA PHE A 257 6.55 -5.51 35.02
C PHE A 257 5.71 -5.49 36.29
N THR A 258 5.56 -4.30 36.88
CA THR A 258 4.57 -4.06 37.93
C THR A 258 3.47 -3.21 37.34
N LEU A 259 2.40 -3.83 36.88
CA LEU A 259 1.26 -3.11 36.32
C LEU A 259 0.47 -2.45 37.45
N ASN A 260 0.29 -1.13 37.38
CA ASN A 260 -0.43 -0.37 38.39
C ASN A 260 -1.76 0.13 37.81
N ARG A 261 -2.85 0.07 38.59
CA ARG A 261 -4.15 0.58 38.15
C ARG A 261 -4.15 2.10 37.93
N GLN A 262 -3.44 2.85 38.77
CA GLN A 262 -3.46 4.32 38.76
C GLN A 262 -2.34 4.93 37.91
N GLN A 263 -1.19 4.27 37.82
CA GLN A 263 -0.03 4.79 37.11
C GLN A 263 0.14 4.05 35.76
N PRO A 264 -0.15 4.71 34.61
CA PRO A 264 -0.06 4.07 33.32
C PRO A 264 1.40 3.76 32.95
N MET A 265 1.57 2.65 32.24
CA MET A 265 2.80 2.31 31.56
C MET A 265 2.46 2.04 30.09
N PHE A 266 3.17 2.70 29.19
CA PHE A 266 2.90 2.65 27.77
C PHE A 266 3.90 1.74 27.08
N ALA A 267 3.37 0.82 26.26
CA ALA A 267 4.14 0.21 25.20
C ALA A 267 3.97 1.02 23.91
N LYS A 268 5.09 1.46 23.34
CA LYS A 268 5.19 2.17 22.08
C LYS A 268 5.74 1.23 21.03
N VAL A 269 5.07 1.19 19.89
CA VAL A 269 5.57 0.52 18.70
C VAL A 269 6.16 1.59 17.79
N VAL A 270 7.47 1.54 17.58
CA VAL A 270 8.21 2.50 16.76
C VAL A 270 8.52 1.85 15.43
N TYR A 271 8.07 2.49 14.35
CA TYR A 271 8.31 2.06 12.98
C TYR A 271 9.40 2.93 12.35
N THR A 272 10.37 2.29 11.70
CA THR A 272 11.38 2.96 10.88
C THR A 272 11.26 2.46 9.44
N PRO A 273 10.96 3.33 8.46
CA PRO A 273 10.82 2.93 7.06
C PRO A 273 12.09 2.31 6.48
N GLY A 274 11.89 1.33 5.59
CA GLY A 274 12.95 0.63 4.87
C GLY A 274 13.44 1.34 3.61
N THR A 275 13.97 0.56 2.68
CA THR A 275 14.69 1.09 1.51
C THR A 275 13.83 1.73 0.43
N SER A 276 12.54 1.38 0.38
CA SER A 276 11.50 1.97 -0.46
C SER A 276 11.24 3.44 -0.16
N THR A 277 11.66 3.94 1.01
CA THR A 277 11.57 5.35 1.37
C THR A 277 12.92 6.04 1.15
N SER A 278 12.91 7.27 0.61
CA SER A 278 14.12 8.10 0.48
C SER A 278 14.84 8.25 1.82
N LEU A 279 16.18 8.20 1.82
CA LEU A 279 17.02 8.25 3.02
C LEU A 279 16.64 9.40 3.98
N PHE A 280 16.37 10.59 3.44
CA PHE A 280 15.98 11.77 4.21
C PHE A 280 14.62 11.66 4.91
N LYS A 281 13.77 10.71 4.50
CA LYS A 281 12.42 10.46 5.03
C LYS A 281 12.34 9.22 5.94
N ARG A 282 13.45 8.51 6.20
CA ARG A 282 13.50 7.28 7.04
C ARG A 282 13.54 7.55 8.55
N GLN A 283 12.92 8.63 9.01
CA GLN A 283 12.89 8.95 10.43
C GLN A 283 11.96 7.98 11.19
N PRO A 284 12.36 7.51 12.39
CA PRO A 284 11.50 6.70 13.25
C PRO A 284 10.24 7.46 13.62
N ARG A 285 9.11 6.76 13.61
CA ARG A 285 7.80 7.32 13.91
C ARG A 285 7.01 6.38 14.79
N LEU A 286 6.12 6.94 15.60
CA LEU A 286 5.23 6.16 16.43
C LEU A 286 4.15 5.50 15.55
N ALA A 287 4.14 4.17 15.52
CA ALA A 287 3.10 3.38 14.82
C ALA A 287 1.91 3.07 15.73
N GLY A 288 2.16 2.90 17.03
CA GLY A 288 1.11 2.67 18.01
C GLY A 288 1.56 2.97 19.43
N ARG A 289 0.59 3.29 20.28
CA ARG A 289 0.75 3.55 21.72
C ARG A 289 -0.32 2.77 22.46
N PHE A 290 0.10 1.98 23.44
CA PHE A 290 -0.77 1.06 24.15
C PHE A 290 -0.58 1.19 25.66
N ASP A 291 -1.66 1.49 26.36
CA ASP A 291 -1.68 1.43 27.83
C ASP A 291 -1.76 -0.03 28.28
N LEU A 292 -0.69 -0.53 28.89
CA LEU A 292 -0.57 -1.94 29.29
C LEU A 292 -1.63 -2.41 30.30
N ARG A 293 -2.35 -1.48 30.94
CA ARG A 293 -3.48 -1.78 31.82
C ARG A 293 -4.73 -2.24 31.06
N GLN A 294 -4.90 -1.80 29.81
CA GLN A 294 -6.16 -1.91 29.07
C GLN A 294 -6.11 -2.86 27.86
N THR A 295 -4.94 -3.16 27.29
CA THR A 295 -4.85 -3.71 25.92
C THR A 295 -5.47 -5.09 25.72
N THR A 296 -6.68 -5.19 25.17
CA THR A 296 -7.15 -6.38 24.44
C THR A 296 -7.91 -5.91 23.21
N ARG A 297 -7.14 -5.77 22.12
CA ARG A 297 -7.56 -5.61 20.71
C ARG A 297 -8.10 -4.25 20.23
N ARG A 298 -7.53 -3.84 19.08
CA ARG A 298 -7.81 -2.70 18.17
C ARG A 298 -7.51 -1.27 18.64
N VAL A 299 -6.39 -0.75 18.13
CA VAL A 299 -6.46 0.51 17.37
C VAL A 299 -6.48 0.09 15.90
N ILE A 300 -7.67 0.02 15.28
CA ILE A 300 -7.69 0.40 13.86
C ILE A 300 -7.36 1.88 13.92
N THR A 301 -6.21 2.29 13.42
CA THR A 301 -6.10 3.67 12.96
C THR A 301 -6.91 3.70 11.66
N THR A 302 -8.25 3.59 11.75
CA THR A 302 -9.07 4.48 10.96
C THR A 302 -8.70 5.82 11.53
N ALA A 303 -8.04 6.65 10.73
CA ALA A 303 -8.09 8.06 10.99
C ALA A 303 -9.56 8.39 11.28
N THR A 304 -9.79 8.73 12.54
CA THR A 304 -10.87 9.53 13.07
C THR A 304 -12.08 9.72 12.15
N ARG A 305 -13.21 9.10 12.52
CA ARG A 305 -14.52 9.74 12.39
C ARG A 305 -14.55 10.94 13.35
N GLN A 306 -13.74 11.96 13.08
CA GLN A 306 -14.12 13.32 13.41
C GLN A 306 -15.24 13.70 12.44
N PRO A 307 -16.28 14.44 12.84
CA PRO A 307 -17.08 15.18 11.89
C PRO A 307 -16.17 16.28 11.33
N SER A 308 -15.32 15.92 10.38
CA SER A 308 -14.60 16.90 9.59
C SER A 308 -15.65 17.58 8.71
N LYS A 309 -15.67 18.91 8.80
CA LYS A 309 -16.25 19.87 7.84
C LYS A 309 -16.32 19.24 6.42
N PRO A 310 -17.41 19.41 5.65
CA PRO A 310 -17.69 18.63 4.43
C PRO A 310 -16.42 18.30 3.67
N GLN A 311 -16.03 17.01 3.69
CA GLN A 311 -14.78 16.56 3.07
C GLN A 311 -14.72 17.12 1.65
N GLN A 312 -13.68 17.91 1.38
CA GLN A 312 -13.42 18.41 0.03
C GLN A 312 -13.39 17.22 -0.93
N PRO A 313 -13.99 17.31 -2.14
CA PRO A 313 -13.96 16.22 -3.09
C PRO A 313 -12.50 15.84 -3.40
N THR A 314 -12.14 14.57 -3.25
CA THR A 314 -10.80 14.05 -3.60
C THR A 314 -10.88 13.01 -4.71
N GLY A 315 -9.86 12.99 -5.57
CA GLY A 315 -9.71 12.02 -6.67
C GLY A 315 -10.94 11.92 -7.58
N ARG A 316 -11.54 10.72 -7.64
CA ARG A 316 -12.67 10.39 -8.53
C ARG A 316 -13.93 11.22 -8.25
N SER A 317 -14.20 11.54 -6.98
CA SER A 317 -15.34 12.37 -6.58
C SER A 317 -15.18 13.83 -7.01
N LEU A 318 -13.94 14.34 -6.99
CA LEU A 318 -13.57 15.65 -7.51
C LEU A 318 -13.77 15.70 -9.02
N VAL A 319 -13.23 14.73 -9.74
CA VAL A 319 -13.37 14.64 -11.20
C VAL A 319 -14.83 14.51 -11.59
N ARG A 320 -15.61 13.67 -10.90
CA ARG A 320 -17.05 13.48 -11.14
C ARG A 320 -17.80 14.79 -10.95
N SER A 321 -17.50 15.51 -9.87
CA SER A 321 -18.08 16.84 -9.62
C SER A 321 -17.68 17.82 -10.73
N ILE A 322 -16.41 17.86 -11.12
CA ILE A 322 -15.92 18.71 -12.21
C ILE A 322 -16.61 18.37 -13.54
N GLN A 323 -16.78 17.10 -13.88
CA GLN A 323 -17.49 16.66 -15.08
C GLN A 323 -18.96 17.11 -15.05
N GLN A 324 -19.64 16.97 -13.91
CA GLN A 324 -21.02 17.44 -13.75
C GLN A 324 -21.11 18.95 -13.96
N GLU A 325 -20.23 19.72 -13.32
CA GLU A 325 -20.21 21.18 -13.44
C GLU A 325 -19.87 21.64 -14.88
N LEU A 326 -18.83 21.05 -15.49
CA LEU A 326 -18.45 21.34 -16.88
C LEU A 326 -19.56 21.00 -17.87
N ASN A 327 -20.25 19.86 -17.68
CA ASN A 327 -21.38 19.48 -18.53
C ASN A 327 -22.57 20.43 -18.35
N ALA A 328 -22.85 20.85 -17.11
CA ALA A 328 -23.90 21.84 -16.83
C ALA A 328 -23.59 23.19 -17.49
N LEU A 329 -22.31 23.56 -17.60
CA LEU A 329 -21.86 24.76 -18.31
C LEU A 329 -21.66 24.57 -19.83
N GLY A 330 -21.95 23.37 -20.37
CA GLY A 330 -21.91 23.09 -21.81
C GLY A 330 -20.57 22.62 -22.40
N TYR A 331 -19.54 22.37 -21.60
CA TYR A 331 -18.19 22.01 -22.07
C TYR A 331 -18.00 20.56 -22.51
N LYS A 332 -19.07 19.74 -22.53
CA LYS A 332 -19.07 18.34 -23.02
C LYS A 332 -17.91 17.49 -22.46
N ALA A 333 -17.79 17.43 -21.14
CA ALA A 333 -16.77 16.65 -20.44
C ALA A 333 -16.94 15.12 -20.57
N GLY A 334 -18.06 14.64 -21.12
CA GLY A 334 -18.41 13.21 -21.17
C GLY A 334 -19.19 12.77 -19.94
N PRO A 335 -19.42 11.46 -19.73
CA PRO A 335 -20.12 10.96 -18.55
C PRO A 335 -19.44 11.40 -17.25
N ALA A 336 -20.23 11.66 -16.20
CA ALA A 336 -19.71 11.98 -14.87
C ALA A 336 -19.27 10.70 -14.12
N ASP A 337 -18.35 9.95 -14.71
CA ASP A 337 -17.81 8.68 -14.20
C ASP A 337 -16.64 8.86 -13.21
N GLY A 338 -16.16 10.10 -13.06
CA GLY A 338 -15.02 10.48 -12.24
C GLY A 338 -13.66 10.15 -12.86
N LEU A 339 -13.61 9.79 -14.14
CA LEU A 339 -12.37 9.54 -14.87
C LEU A 339 -11.98 10.78 -15.68
N ALA A 340 -10.78 11.30 -15.44
CA ALA A 340 -10.30 12.50 -16.12
C ALA A 340 -9.78 12.19 -17.51
N GLY A 341 -10.57 11.52 -18.36
CA GLY A 341 -10.19 11.12 -19.70
C GLY A 341 -9.97 12.30 -20.66
N LYS A 342 -9.64 11.99 -21.93
CA LYS A 342 -9.37 13.00 -22.98
C LYS A 342 -10.47 14.06 -23.09
N LYS A 343 -11.75 13.66 -23.07
CA LYS A 343 -12.90 14.57 -23.13
C LYS A 343 -12.97 15.49 -21.91
N THR A 344 -12.80 14.94 -20.71
CA THR A 344 -12.75 15.71 -19.46
C THR A 344 -11.62 16.73 -19.48
N ARG A 345 -10.39 16.32 -19.82
CA ARG A 345 -9.22 17.22 -19.88
C ARG A 345 -9.37 18.31 -20.95
N GLN A 346 -9.96 17.99 -22.10
CA GLN A 346 -10.28 18.99 -23.12
C GLN A 346 -11.33 19.99 -22.63
N ALA A 347 -12.39 19.52 -21.97
CA ALA A 347 -13.41 20.37 -21.37
C ALA A 347 -12.83 21.30 -20.29
N ILE A 348 -11.93 20.77 -19.43
CA ILE A 348 -11.21 21.57 -18.44
C ILE A 348 -10.38 22.66 -19.11
N ARG A 349 -9.59 22.32 -20.13
CA ARG A 349 -8.75 23.31 -20.84
C ARG A 349 -9.59 24.39 -21.51
N ALA A 350 -10.72 24.00 -22.11
CA ALA A 350 -11.65 24.93 -22.74
C ALA A 350 -12.22 25.91 -21.70
N PHE A 351 -12.67 25.41 -20.55
CA PHE A 351 -13.15 26.25 -19.45
C PHE A 351 -12.05 27.16 -18.89
N GLN A 352 -10.86 26.63 -18.59
CA GLN A 352 -9.74 27.40 -18.06
C GLN A 352 -9.35 28.55 -19.00
N LYS A 353 -9.36 28.29 -20.32
CA LYS A 353 -9.11 29.30 -21.35
C LYS A 353 -10.18 30.39 -21.34
N GLN A 354 -11.45 30.02 -21.24
CA GLN A 354 -12.56 30.98 -21.18
C GLN A 354 -12.58 31.78 -19.87
N ALA A 355 -12.17 31.17 -18.76
CA ALA A 355 -12.09 31.81 -17.45
C ALA A 355 -10.82 32.67 -17.25
N GLY A 356 -9.89 32.68 -18.21
CA GLY A 356 -8.65 33.47 -18.13
C GLY A 356 -7.67 32.98 -17.06
N VAL A 357 -7.75 31.71 -16.67
CA VAL A 357 -6.85 31.10 -15.67
C VAL A 357 -5.80 30.23 -16.34
N ARG A 358 -4.83 29.72 -15.55
CA ARG A 358 -3.79 28.81 -16.06
C ARG A 358 -4.44 27.57 -16.73
N VAL A 359 -4.03 27.29 -17.96
CA VAL A 359 -4.55 26.18 -18.77
C VAL A 359 -3.61 24.97 -18.64
N ASP A 360 -3.82 24.13 -17.63
CA ASP A 360 -3.10 22.87 -17.45
C ASP A 360 -3.94 21.64 -17.83
N GLY A 361 -5.26 21.78 -17.88
CA GLY A 361 -6.18 20.68 -18.13
C GLY A 361 -6.30 19.70 -16.98
N GLN A 362 -5.86 20.05 -15.78
CA GLN A 362 -5.84 19.16 -14.62
C GLN A 362 -7.06 19.40 -13.72
N PRO A 363 -7.72 18.34 -13.24
CA PRO A 363 -8.73 18.45 -12.20
C PRO A 363 -8.12 18.95 -10.89
N SER A 364 -8.70 19.97 -10.27
CA SER A 364 -8.26 20.50 -8.98
C SER A 364 -9.45 20.99 -8.15
N VAL A 365 -9.27 21.14 -6.84
CA VAL A 365 -10.33 21.65 -5.96
C VAL A 365 -10.65 23.10 -6.31
N GLU A 366 -9.63 23.90 -6.61
CA GLU A 366 -9.74 25.30 -7.04
C GLU A 366 -10.55 25.42 -8.34
N LEU A 367 -10.32 24.50 -9.29
CA LEU A 367 -11.09 24.44 -10.53
C LEU A 367 -12.57 24.15 -10.25
N LEU A 368 -12.87 23.21 -9.34
CA LEU A 368 -14.25 22.87 -8.98
C LEU A 368 -14.98 24.06 -8.32
N GLU A 369 -14.30 24.78 -7.43
CA GLU A 369 -14.87 25.97 -6.79
C GLU A 369 -15.14 27.08 -7.82
N LEU A 370 -14.21 27.31 -8.74
CA LEU A 370 -14.38 28.28 -9.82
C LEU A 370 -15.56 27.91 -10.74
N LEU A 371 -15.69 26.65 -11.12
CA LEU A 371 -16.83 26.15 -11.91
C LEU A 371 -18.17 26.41 -11.21
N ARG A 372 -18.26 26.11 -9.91
CA ARG A 372 -19.46 26.36 -9.10
C ARG A 372 -19.78 27.84 -8.97
N GLN A 373 -18.77 28.69 -8.83
CA GLN A 373 -18.93 30.13 -8.78
C GLN A 373 -19.46 30.70 -10.10
N VAL A 374 -18.96 30.20 -11.24
CA VAL A 374 -19.43 30.60 -12.57
C VAL A 374 -20.86 30.13 -12.83
N ARG A 375 -21.22 28.90 -12.42
CA ARG A 375 -22.59 28.39 -12.55
C ARG A 375 -23.60 29.10 -11.63
N GLY A 376 -23.14 29.61 -10.49
CA GLY A 376 -23.97 30.34 -9.53
C GLY A 376 -24.21 31.81 -9.87
N ARG A 377 -23.62 32.31 -10.97
CA ARG A 377 -23.93 33.60 -11.59
C ARG A 377 -24.89 33.39 -12.75
#